data_AF-A0A378F4J2-F1
#
_entry.id   AF-A0A378F4J2-F1
#
_cell.length_a   1.000
_cell.length_b   1.000
_cell.length_c   1.000
_cell.angle_alpha   90.00
_cell.angle_beta   90.00
_cell.angle_gamma   90.00
#
_symmetry.space_group_name_H-M   'P 1'
#
loop_
_entity.id
_entity.type
_entity.pdbx_description
1 polymer ?
#
loop_
_entity_poly.entity_id
_entity_poly.type
_entity_poly.pdbx_seq_one_letter_code
_entity_poly.pdbx_strand_id
1 'polypeptide(L)' 'MLLDTLSSFIANNAEPGKTSLLLGIHRNTLTYRLQQIKKHIQLDPMVFTDLTQLAVSVHCYRRLNPRQSEWIDSLS' A
#
# COMPACT_ATOMS: atom_id res chain seq x y z
N MET A 1 -1.99 -3.91 6.84
CA MET A 1 -2.69 -2.59 6.88
C MET A 1 -1.98 -1.49 6.07
N LEU A 2 -0.76 -1.04 6.42
CA LEU A 2 -0.06 0.01 5.65
C LEU A 2 0.41 -0.48 4.27
N LEU A 3 1.00 -1.68 4.20
CA LEU A 3 1.40 -2.29 2.93
C LEU A 3 0.19 -2.51 2.00
N ASP A 4 -0.95 -2.93 2.55
CA ASP A 4 -2.19 -3.07 1.79
C ASP A 4 -2.70 -1.71 1.31
N THR A 5 -2.64 -0.69 2.17
CA THR A 5 -3.01 0.70 1.80
C THR A 5 -2.14 1.20 0.65
N LEU A 6 -0.82 1.02 0.74
CA LEU A 6 0.13 1.40 -0.32
C LEU A 6 -0.17 0.64 -1.62
N SER A 7 -0.41 -0.66 -1.52
CA SER A 7 -0.72 -1.50 -2.68
C SER A 7 -2.02 -1.09 -3.35
N SER A 8 -3.07 -0.81 -2.58
CA SER A 8 -4.34 -0.28 -3.09
C SER A 8 -4.16 1.11 -3.71
N PHE A 9 -3.31 1.95 -3.13
CA PHE A 9 -3.02 3.28 -3.68
C PHE A 9 -2.30 3.21 -5.03
N ILE A 10 -1.30 2.32 -5.15
CA ILE A 10 -0.60 2.03 -6.41
C ILE A 10 -1.59 1.48 -7.45
N ALA A 11 -2.42 0.50 -7.07
CA ALA A 11 -3.39 -0.12 -7.98
C ALA A 11 -4.47 0.85 -8.49
N ASN A 12 -4.73 1.93 -7.75
CA ASN A 12 -5.64 3.00 -8.15
C ASN A 12 -4.92 4.20 -8.78
N ASN A 13 -3.76 3.99 -9.40
CA ASN A 13 -2.99 5.02 -10.10
C ASN A 13 -2.70 6.26 -9.23
N ALA A 14 -2.41 6.03 -7.94
CA ALA A 14 -2.16 7.09 -6.98
C ALA A 14 -3.32 8.07 -6.76
N GLU A 15 -4.56 7.68 -7.10
CA GLU A 15 -5.71 8.55 -6.91
C GLU A 15 -6.28 8.43 -5.49
N PRO A 16 -6.17 9.47 -4.63
CA PRO A 16 -6.56 9.35 -3.23
C PRO A 16 -8.07 9.20 -3.04
N GLY A 17 -8.88 9.77 -3.94
CA GLY A 17 -10.34 9.70 -3.90
C GLY A 17 -10.82 8.27 -4.04
N LYS A 18 -10.56 7.65 -5.20
CA LYS A 18 -10.85 6.23 -5.47
C LYS A 18 -10.24 5.30 -4.44
N THR A 19 -8.99 5.53 -4.03
CA THR A 19 -8.34 4.67 -3.02
C THR A 19 -9.07 4.72 -1.67
N SER A 20 -9.44 5.92 -1.21
CA SER A 20 -10.14 6.08 0.07
C SER A 20 -11.53 5.43 0.05
N LEU A 21 -12.25 5.56 -1.07
CA LEU A 21 -13.54 4.92 -1.31
C LEU A 21 -13.40 3.39 -1.31
N LEU A 22 -12.40 2.85 -2.03
CA LEU A 22 -12.14 1.41 -2.11
C LEU A 22 -11.79 0.82 -0.75
N LEU A 23 -11.03 1.54 0.06
CA LEU A 23 -10.64 1.10 1.40
C LEU A 23 -11.72 1.33 2.47
N GLY A 24 -12.85 1.97 2.12
CA GLY A 24 -13.90 2.32 3.08
C GLY A 24 -13.45 3.27 4.19
N ILE A 25 -12.46 4.13 3.91
CA ILE A 25 -11.89 5.07 4.89
C ILE A 25 -12.03 6.52 4.41
N HIS A 26 -11.98 7.44 5.37
CA HIS A 26 -11.92 8.86 5.04
C HIS A 26 -10.59 9.24 4.36
N ARG A 27 -10.61 10.24 3.48
CA ARG A 27 -9.42 10.73 2.77
C ARG A 27 -8.30 11.15 3.73
N ASN A 28 -8.62 11.79 4.85
CA ASN A 28 -7.61 12.18 5.84
C ASN A 28 -6.93 10.96 6.48
N THR A 29 -7.69 9.88 6.70
CA THR A 29 -7.12 8.63 7.21
C THR A 29 -6.19 8.00 6.19
N LEU A 30 -6.53 8.03 4.90
CA LEU A 30 -5.62 7.61 3.83
C LEU A 30 -4.33 8.45 3.83
N THR A 31 -4.46 9.78 3.85
CA THR A 31 -3.32 10.70 3.90
C THR A 31 -2.42 10.42 5.10
N TYR A 32 -3.00 10.23 6.28
CA TYR A 32 -2.25 9.88 7.48
C TYR A 32 -1.46 8.56 7.30
N ARG A 33 -2.08 7.52 6.74
CA ARG A 33 -1.39 6.24 6.47
C ARG A 33 -0.25 6.40 5.46
N LEU A 34 -0.45 7.19 4.39
CA LEU A 34 0.60 7.52 3.42
C LEU A 34 1.76 8.29 4.08
N GLN A 35 1.47 9.20 5.00
CA GLN A 35 2.50 9.89 5.79
C GLN A 35 3.25 8.94 6.72
N GLN A 36 2.57 7.95 7.34
CA GLN A 36 3.26 6.93 8.14
C GLN A 36 4.20 6.09 7.27
N ILE A 37 3.76 5.69 6.07
CA ILE A 37 4.61 4.99 5.10
C ILE A 37 5.87 5.80 4.81
N LYS A 38 5.71 7.09 4.46
CA LYS A 38 6.83 8.01 4.24
C LYS A 38 7.78 8.08 5.44
N LYS A 39 7.24 8.15 6.66
CA LYS A 39 8.05 8.20 7.88
C LYS A 39 8.89 6.93 8.09
N HIS A 40 8.35 5.77 7.73
CA HIS A 40 9.03 4.49 7.94
C HIS A 40 10.12 4.19 6.90
N ILE A 41 9.90 4.55 5.64
CA ILE A 41 10.79 4.14 4.53
C ILE A 41 11.48 5.32 3.84
N GLN A 42 11.21 6.55 4.28
CA GLN A 42 11.75 7.80 3.76
C GLN A 42 11.46 8.06 2.27
N LEU A 43 10.50 7.35 1.68
CA LEU A 43 9.98 7.58 0.32
C LEU A 43 8.54 8.08 0.38
N ASP A 44 8.23 9.16 -0.34
CA ASP A 44 6.91 9.76 -0.32
C ASP A 44 5.99 9.15 -1.41
N PRO A 45 4.97 8.36 -1.06
CA PRO A 45 4.07 7.78 -2.06
C PRO A 45 3.26 8.82 -2.84
N MET A 46 3.20 10.09 -2.42
CA MET A 46 2.55 11.16 -3.18
C MET A 46 3.46 11.80 -4.24
N VAL A 47 4.76 11.48 -4.23
CA VAL A 47 5.72 11.90 -5.25
C VAL A 47 5.86 10.77 -6.27
N PHE A 48 5.71 11.09 -7.56
CA PHE A 48 5.68 10.07 -8.62
C PHE A 48 6.96 9.21 -8.69
N THR A 49 8.13 9.83 -8.59
CA THR A 49 9.42 9.09 -8.61
C THR A 49 9.51 8.08 -7.48
N ASP A 50 9.22 8.51 -6.25
CA ASP A 50 9.22 7.67 -5.06
C ASP A 50 8.15 6.58 -5.17
N LEU A 51 6.96 6.92 -5.67
CA LEU A 51 5.88 5.97 -5.91
C LEU A 51 6.29 4.87 -6.90
N THR A 52 6.97 5.21 -7.99
CA THR A 52 7.43 4.20 -8.95
C THR A 52 8.44 3.23 -8.32
N GLN A 53 9.37 3.74 -7.51
CA GLN A 53 10.29 2.91 -6.74
C GLN A 53 9.55 2.02 -5.74
N LEU A 54 8.54 2.56 -5.04
CA LEU A 54 7.69 1.81 -4.13
C LEU A 54 6.87 0.74 -4.85
N ALA A 55 6.35 1.03 -6.05
CA ALA A 55 5.58 0.07 -6.84
C ALA A 55 6.41 -1.14 -7.23
N VAL A 56 7.64 -0.92 -7.72
CA VAL A 56 8.59 -2.01 -8.04
C VAL A 56 8.94 -2.78 -6.76
N SER A 57 9.23 -2.09 -5.66
CA SER A 57 9.58 -2.71 -4.38
C SER A 57 8.46 -3.60 -3.84
N VAL A 58 7.22 -3.10 -3.84
CA VAL A 58 6.02 -3.85 -3.42
C VAL A 58 5.78 -5.05 -4.34
N HIS A 59 5.97 -4.89 -5.65
CA HIS A 59 5.83 -5.98 -6.61
C HIS A 59 6.86 -7.10 -6.36
N CYS A 60 8.13 -6.74 -6.21
CA CYS A 60 9.20 -7.69 -5.89
C CYS A 60 8.95 -8.38 -4.54
N TYR A 61 8.57 -7.63 -3.51
CA TYR A 61 8.30 -8.18 -2.18
C TYR A 61 7.18 -9.23 -2.22
N ARG A 62 6.07 -8.95 -2.92
CA ARG A 62 4.95 -9.88 -3.07
C ARG A 62 5.29 -11.11 -3.90
N ARG A 63 6.18 -10.98 -4.88
CA ARG A 63 6.66 -12.12 -5.66
C ARG A 63 7.52 -13.06 -4.83
N LEU A 64 8.32 -12.53 -3.92
CA LEU A 64 9.16 -13.30 -3.00
C LEU A 64 8.37 -13.86 -1.81
N ASN A 65 7.32 -13.17 -1.38
CA ASN A 65 6.45 -13.55 -0.28
C ASN A 65 5.01 -13.66 -0.79
N PRO A 66 4.69 -14.71 -1.57
CA PRO A 66 3.31 -14.94 -2.00
C PRO A 66 2.42 -15.01 -0.77
N ARG A 67 1.25 -14.36 -0.82
CA ARG A 67 0.29 -14.41 0.30
C ARG A 67 0.03 -15.88 0.65
N GLN A 68 0.47 -16.30 1.84
CA GLN A 68 0.00 -17.53 2.42
C GLN A 68 -1.52 -17.42 2.51
N SER A 69 -2.20 -18.45 2.05
CA SER A 69 -3.65 -18.43 2.01
C SER A 69 -4.16 -18.50 3.45
N GLU A 70 -5.15 -17.68 3.81
CA GLU A 70 -5.75 -17.63 5.17
C GLU A 70 -6.22 -19.01 5.68
N TRP A 71 -6.46 -19.98 4.77
CA TRP A 71 -6.81 -21.35 5.13
C TRP A 71 -5.62 -22.19 5.67
N ILE A 72 -4.36 -21.79 5.42
CA ILE A 72 -3.17 -22.51 5.88
C ILE A 72 -2.88 -22.19 7.36
N ASP A 73 -3.11 -20.94 7.78
CA ASP A 73 -2.87 -20.50 9.16
C ASP A 73 -3.91 -21.02 10.16
N SER A 74 -5.09 -21.43 9.68
CA SER A 74 -6.14 -22.05 10.49
C SER A 74 -5.91 -23.55 10.75
N LEU A 75 -4.86 -24.12 10.18
CA LEU A 75 -4.46 -25.52 10.31
C LEU A 75 -3.14 -25.71 11.09
N SER A 76 -2.52 -24.64 11.61
CA SER A 76 -1.34 -24.68 12.49
C SER A 76 -1.70 -24.32 13.92
#